data_AF-I0KVD3-F1
#
_entry.id   AF-I0KVD3-F1
#
_cell.length_a   1.000
_cell.length_b   1.000
_cell.length_c   1.000
_cell.angle_alpha   90.00
_cell.angle_beta   90.00
_cell.angle_gamma   90.00
#
_symmetry.space_group_name_H-M   'P 1'
#
loop_
_entity.id
_entity.type
_entity.pdbx_description
1 polymer ?
#
loop_
_entity_poly.entity_id
_entity_poly.type
_entity_poly.pdbx_seq_one_letter_code
_entity_poly.pdbx_strand_id
1 'polypeptide(L)'
;MGEPMNGATDTITDRAVVLHQDRAVVGLAPWLAEAAVDAVRDGLLLQVVTPADGVITYPLEMMLAQAQGQWVVRAGDRYRDGLTGLPLHWDGHRFAGTDASQPAGSPPDDAPWTGGLEIQIVTLHPATEALRLGASTEAAVRALTGGDPAGWGVAEPVTEPWSRHELTAFCRTRAPAPTSLTIVGGEHASATLGVLTVERVDVGIREQLRLAGPPLSTVDETAVEGLAEKLAGTARSMIVTVHPGRSGGLRSSTPSMPALPWGILVGHQENPVESAHDVVMGRPLGRGARRAWWYRLDGGPGAPYETLGAVMRRYGLSVPR
;
A
#
# COMPACT_ATOMS: atom_id res chain seq x y z
N MET A 1 -5.03 24.83 30.52
CA MET A 1 -5.88 25.33 29.43
C MET A 1 -4.98 26.17 28.54
N GLY A 2 -4.32 25.53 27.57
CA GLY A 2 -3.43 26.19 26.63
C GLY A 2 -4.22 26.51 25.37
N GLU A 3 -4.25 27.78 24.99
CA GLU A 3 -4.72 28.22 23.67
C GLU A 3 -3.98 27.47 22.56
N PRO A 4 -4.59 27.27 21.38
CA PRO A 4 -3.90 26.67 20.25
C PRO A 4 -2.73 27.59 19.90
N MET A 5 -1.49 27.12 20.12
CA MET A 5 -0.32 27.76 19.56
C MET A 5 -0.50 27.76 18.03
N ASN A 6 -0.61 28.96 17.44
CA ASN A 6 -0.59 29.21 15.99
C ASN A 6 0.78 28.88 15.35
N GLY A 7 1.46 27.82 15.79
CA GLY A 7 2.78 27.41 15.33
C GLY A 7 2.72 26.13 14.53
N ALA A 8 3.24 26.17 13.30
CA ALA A 8 3.68 25.01 12.54
C ALA A 8 4.94 24.41 13.17
N THR A 9 4.85 23.99 14.43
CA THR A 9 6.01 23.50 15.20
C THR A 9 5.75 22.08 15.65
N ASP A 10 6.71 21.22 15.34
CA ASP A 10 6.72 19.85 15.80
C ASP A 10 6.59 19.81 17.32
N THR A 11 5.68 18.98 17.82
CA THR A 11 5.28 18.93 19.23
C THR A 11 5.32 17.49 19.71
N ILE A 12 5.98 17.24 20.83
CA ILE A 12 5.95 15.96 21.54
C ILE A 12 5.16 16.15 22.83
N THR A 13 4.14 15.34 23.03
CA THR A 13 3.30 15.32 24.24
C THR A 13 3.44 13.97 24.94
N ASP A 14 2.73 13.80 26.05
CA ASP A 14 2.58 12.50 26.73
C ASP A 14 1.73 11.49 25.94
N ARG A 15 1.11 11.88 24.82
CA ARG A 15 0.25 11.01 24.00
C ARG A 15 0.65 10.91 22.53
N ALA A 16 1.39 11.87 21.99
CA ALA A 16 1.69 11.93 20.57
C ALA A 16 3.01 12.64 20.23
N VAL A 17 3.56 12.24 19.09
CA VAL A 17 4.58 13.00 18.34
C VAL A 17 3.88 13.61 17.14
N VAL A 18 3.78 14.93 17.09
CA VAL A 18 3.05 15.69 16.07
C VAL A 18 4.06 16.43 15.21
N LEU A 19 4.11 16.11 13.92
CA LEU A 19 5.12 16.61 12.98
C LEU A 19 4.44 17.43 11.89
N HIS A 20 4.75 18.72 11.80
CA HIS A 20 4.20 19.64 10.81
C HIS A 20 5.06 19.65 9.54
N GLN A 21 4.47 19.23 8.42
CA GLN A 21 5.11 19.11 7.13
C GLN A 21 4.46 20.06 6.11
N ASP A 22 4.93 21.30 6.08
CA ASP A 22 4.50 22.31 5.11
C ASP A 22 5.23 22.13 3.76
N ARG A 23 5.03 20.96 3.14
CA ARG A 23 5.55 20.61 1.81
C ARG A 23 4.40 20.17 0.89
N ALA A 24 4.53 20.47 -0.39
CA ALA A 24 3.56 20.01 -1.40
C ALA A 24 3.49 18.48 -1.49
N VAL A 25 4.63 17.80 -1.36
CA VAL A 25 4.74 16.34 -1.31
C VAL A 25 5.53 15.95 -0.06
N VAL A 26 4.94 15.08 0.77
CA VAL A 26 5.58 14.54 1.98
C VAL A 26 5.86 13.06 1.75
N GLY A 27 7.15 12.72 1.68
CA GLY A 27 7.61 11.34 1.54
C GLY A 27 8.08 10.73 2.86
N LEU A 28 8.35 9.42 2.85
CA LEU A 28 8.94 8.68 3.96
C LEU A 28 10.42 9.03 4.10
N ALA A 29 10.74 10.19 4.65
CA ALA A 29 12.13 10.59 4.89
C ALA A 29 12.77 9.72 5.99
N PRO A 30 14.12 9.53 6.00
CA PRO A 30 14.79 8.72 7.01
C PRO A 30 14.47 9.12 8.46
N TRP A 31 14.51 10.43 8.75
CA TRP A 31 14.21 10.97 10.07
C TRP A 31 12.74 10.77 10.48
N LEU A 32 11.81 10.71 9.51
CA LEU A 32 10.39 10.46 9.77
C LEU A 32 10.15 8.98 10.08
N ALA A 33 10.87 8.08 9.40
CA ALA A 33 10.87 6.66 9.72
C ALA A 33 11.45 6.40 11.13
N GLU A 34 12.52 7.11 11.51
CA GLU A 34 13.09 7.06 12.87
C GLU A 34 12.10 7.57 13.91
N ALA A 35 11.47 8.72 13.67
CA ALA A 35 10.44 9.28 14.56
C ALA A 35 9.25 8.31 14.75
N ALA A 36 8.86 7.57 13.71
CA ALA A 36 7.83 6.54 13.81
C ALA A 36 8.25 5.37 14.70
N VAL A 37 9.49 4.91 14.57
CA VAL A 37 10.04 3.84 15.40
C VAL A 37 10.10 4.26 16.87
N ASP A 38 10.56 5.48 17.15
CA ASP A 38 10.65 6.01 18.51
C ASP A 38 9.26 6.25 19.11
N ALA A 39 8.31 6.82 18.36
CA ALA A 39 6.93 6.97 18.80
C ALA A 39 6.29 5.62 19.19
N VAL A 40 6.45 4.59 18.35
CA VAL A 40 5.94 3.24 18.66
C VAL A 40 6.63 2.65 19.89
N ARG A 41 7.95 2.83 20.04
CA ARG A 41 8.70 2.35 21.20
C ARG A 41 8.21 2.98 22.50
N ASP A 42 7.87 4.25 22.46
CA ASP A 42 7.45 5.03 23.62
C ASP A 42 5.93 4.99 23.85
N GLY A 43 5.18 4.26 23.00
CA GLY A 43 3.72 4.14 23.11
C GLY A 43 2.97 5.43 22.72
N LEU A 44 3.60 6.30 21.94
CA LEU A 44 3.05 7.57 21.46
C LEU A 44 2.43 7.41 20.07
N LEU A 45 1.36 8.15 19.81
CA LEU A 45 0.77 8.25 18.47
C LEU A 45 1.61 9.19 17.58
N LEU A 46 2.10 8.70 16.45
CA LEU A 46 2.68 9.59 15.43
C LEU A 46 1.56 10.28 14.64
N GLN A 47 1.61 11.61 14.53
CA GLN A 47 0.72 12.39 13.69
C GLN A 47 1.51 13.27 12.73
N VAL A 48 1.30 13.09 11.43
CA VAL A 48 1.92 13.92 10.40
C VAL A 48 0.89 14.93 9.91
N VAL A 49 1.16 16.21 10.11
CA VAL A 49 0.27 17.32 9.74
C VAL A 49 0.71 17.91 8.40
N THR A 50 -0.16 17.95 7.40
CA THR A 50 0.11 18.57 6.09
C THR A 50 -0.88 19.69 5.80
N PRO A 51 -0.54 20.65 4.92
CA PRO A 51 -1.52 21.60 4.40
C PRO A 51 -2.56 20.89 3.51
N ALA A 52 -3.68 21.56 3.25
CA ALA A 52 -4.80 21.02 2.48
C ALA A 52 -4.48 20.76 1.00
N ASP A 53 -3.48 21.39 0.44
CA ASP A 53 -2.97 21.14 -0.91
C ASP A 53 -1.79 20.15 -0.93
N GLY A 54 -1.34 19.69 0.25
CA GLY A 54 -0.30 18.69 0.38
C GLY A 54 -0.77 17.28 0.02
N VAL A 55 0.16 16.47 -0.49
CA VAL A 55 -0.04 15.03 -0.75
C VAL A 55 1.02 14.21 -0.02
N ILE A 56 0.68 12.96 0.31
CA ILE A 56 1.64 12.01 0.87
C ILE A 56 2.00 10.93 -0.15
N THR A 57 3.22 10.41 -0.06
CA THR A 57 3.65 9.28 -0.89
C THR A 57 3.10 7.97 -0.35
N TYR A 58 2.98 6.96 -1.22
CA TYR A 58 2.51 5.63 -0.83
C TYR A 58 3.40 4.96 0.24
N PRO A 59 4.74 5.05 0.19
CA PRO A 59 5.59 4.55 1.29
C PRO A 59 5.28 5.21 2.64
N LEU A 60 5.04 6.52 2.68
CA LEU A 60 4.66 7.20 3.92
C LEU A 60 3.30 6.72 4.42
N GLU A 61 2.32 6.59 3.52
CA GLU A 61 0.99 6.07 3.88
C GLU A 61 1.07 4.65 4.48
N MET A 62 1.87 3.77 3.87
CA MET A 62 2.08 2.41 4.38
C MET A 62 2.80 2.39 5.72
N MET A 63 3.78 3.27 5.92
CA MET A 63 4.45 3.43 7.21
C MET A 63 3.48 3.89 8.29
N LEU A 64 2.64 4.88 8.02
CA LEU A 64 1.62 5.37 8.95
C LEU A 64 0.65 4.26 9.34
N ALA A 65 0.16 3.50 8.35
CA ALA A 65 -0.70 2.35 8.62
C ALA A 65 -0.02 1.30 9.52
N GLN A 66 1.26 0.99 9.26
CA GLN A 66 2.02 0.03 10.06
C GLN A 66 2.29 0.53 11.49
N ALA A 67 2.59 1.81 11.65
CA ALA A 67 2.84 2.43 12.95
C ALA A 67 1.55 2.76 13.72
N GLN A 68 0.37 2.49 13.14
CA GLN A 68 -0.92 2.99 13.64
C GLN A 68 -0.91 4.52 13.85
N GLY A 69 -0.13 5.22 13.01
CA GLY A 69 -0.04 6.68 12.98
C GLY A 69 -1.20 7.31 12.24
N GLN A 70 -1.25 8.64 12.27
CA GLN A 70 -2.35 9.41 11.70
C GLN A 70 -1.84 10.49 10.74
N TRP A 71 -2.48 10.61 9.60
CA TRP A 71 -2.30 11.76 8.71
C TRP A 71 -3.36 12.81 9.02
N VAL A 72 -2.91 14.01 9.40
CA VAL A 72 -3.75 15.14 9.74
C VAL A 72 -3.62 16.19 8.64
N VAL A 73 -4.74 16.65 8.10
CA VAL A 73 -4.78 17.69 7.07
C VAL A 73 -5.31 18.98 7.68
N ARG A 74 -4.52 20.04 7.57
CA ARG A 74 -4.84 21.39 8.03
C ARG A 74 -5.40 22.24 6.88
N ALA A 75 -6.61 22.77 7.05
CA ALA A 75 -7.28 23.68 6.11
C ALA A 75 -7.71 24.97 6.85
N GLY A 76 -6.81 25.95 6.92
CA GLY A 76 -6.97 27.10 7.83
C GLY A 76 -6.95 26.60 9.28
N ASP A 77 -7.98 26.96 10.05
CA ASP A 77 -8.13 26.56 11.45
C ASP A 77 -8.81 25.19 11.64
N ARG A 78 -9.13 24.49 10.54
CA ARG A 78 -9.80 23.18 10.58
C ARG A 78 -8.80 22.05 10.34
N TYR A 79 -9.00 20.96 11.06
CA TYR A 79 -8.20 19.74 10.94
C TYR A 79 -9.12 18.57 10.57
N ARG A 80 -8.61 17.66 9.74
CA ARG A 80 -9.29 16.40 9.41
C ARG A 80 -8.30 15.28 9.26
N ASP A 81 -8.78 14.06 9.39
CA ASP A 81 -8.03 12.89 9.02
C ASP A 81 -7.87 12.83 7.49
N GLY A 82 -6.65 12.68 7.01
CA GLY A 82 -6.36 12.76 5.58
C GLY A 82 -6.78 11.54 4.78
N LEU A 83 -6.99 10.39 5.43
CA LEU A 83 -7.44 9.17 4.76
C LEU A 83 -8.96 9.10 4.69
N THR A 84 -9.63 9.42 5.80
CA THR A 84 -11.09 9.29 5.97
C THR A 84 -11.86 10.58 5.75
N GLY A 85 -11.21 11.74 5.84
CA GLY A 85 -11.85 13.05 5.77
C GLY A 85 -12.61 13.44 7.05
N LEU A 86 -12.57 12.61 8.10
CA LEU A 86 -13.30 12.88 9.35
C LEU A 86 -12.70 14.07 10.10
N PRO A 87 -13.54 14.94 10.70
CA PRO A 87 -13.07 16.12 11.42
C PRO A 87 -12.25 15.74 12.67
N LEU A 88 -11.15 16.46 12.86
CA LEU A 88 -10.27 16.36 14.02
C LEU A 88 -10.23 17.69 14.77
N HIS A 89 -9.97 17.60 16.08
CA HIS A 89 -9.69 18.75 16.93
C HIS A 89 -8.46 18.48 17.78
N TRP A 90 -7.75 19.54 18.16
CA TRP A 90 -6.66 19.44 19.14
C TRP A 90 -7.24 19.32 20.55
N ASP A 91 -6.92 18.24 21.27
CA ASP A 91 -7.40 17.99 22.63
C ASP A 91 -6.44 18.49 23.74
N GLY A 92 -5.36 19.17 23.36
CA GLY A 92 -4.26 19.56 24.25
C GLY A 92 -3.03 18.65 24.16
N HIS A 93 -3.21 17.43 23.64
CA HIS A 93 -2.16 16.40 23.59
C HIS A 93 -1.96 15.85 22.17
N ARG A 94 -3.03 15.72 21.40
CA ARG A 94 -3.03 15.20 20.02
C ARG A 94 -4.22 15.74 19.24
N PHE A 95 -4.21 15.53 17.93
CA PHE A 95 -5.42 15.63 17.12
C PHE A 95 -6.30 14.40 17.34
N ALA A 96 -7.53 14.58 17.79
CA ALA A 96 -8.48 13.51 18.06
C ALA A 96 -9.78 13.71 17.28
N GLY A 97 -10.47 12.61 16.98
CA GLY A 97 -11.80 12.63 16.38
C GLY A 97 -12.76 13.47 17.21
N THR A 98 -13.65 14.19 16.53
CA THR A 98 -14.80 14.83 17.19
C THR A 98 -15.96 13.85 17.29
N ASP A 99 -16.89 14.05 18.23
CA ASP A 99 -18.13 13.27 18.31
C ASP A 99 -19.06 13.46 17.10
N ALA A 100 -18.70 14.36 16.17
CA ALA A 100 -19.39 14.53 14.91
C ALA A 100 -19.06 13.36 13.98
N SER A 101 -19.96 12.38 13.92
CA SER A 101 -19.85 11.17 13.09
C SER A 101 -19.94 11.43 11.57
N GLN A 102 -20.00 12.69 11.12
CA GLN A 102 -20.18 13.02 9.72
C GLN A 102 -18.90 13.65 9.14
N PRO A 103 -18.41 13.14 7.99
CA PRO A 103 -17.38 13.81 7.21
C PRO A 103 -17.78 15.27 6.95
N ALA A 104 -16.78 16.17 6.93
CA ALA A 104 -17.03 17.55 6.57
C ALA A 104 -17.25 17.66 5.05
N GLY A 105 -18.50 17.46 4.60
CA GLY A 105 -18.90 17.65 3.20
C GLY A 105 -19.82 16.54 2.66
N SER A 106 -20.24 16.71 1.41
CA SER A 106 -20.91 15.64 0.67
C SER A 106 -19.99 14.43 0.50
N PRO A 107 -20.53 13.20 0.46
CA PRO A 107 -19.73 12.03 0.12
C PRO A 107 -19.04 12.25 -1.24
N PRO A 108 -17.80 11.75 -1.42
CA PRO A 108 -17.13 11.82 -2.71
C PRO A 108 -17.98 11.16 -3.81
N ASP A 109 -18.14 11.84 -4.94
CA ASP A 109 -18.83 11.33 -6.12
C ASP A 109 -17.81 10.74 -7.11
N ASP A 110 -17.05 9.75 -6.63
CA ASP A 110 -16.01 9.09 -7.42
C ASP A 110 -16.64 8.02 -8.31
N ALA A 111 -16.46 8.15 -9.62
CA ALA A 111 -16.88 7.10 -10.55
C ALA A 111 -16.07 5.80 -10.27
N PRO A 112 -16.72 4.62 -10.27
CA PRO A 112 -16.02 3.35 -10.08
C PRO A 112 -14.87 3.17 -11.07
N TRP A 113 -13.81 2.49 -10.64
CA TRP A 113 -12.65 2.15 -11.47
C TRP A 113 -11.90 3.37 -12.03
N THR A 114 -12.10 4.55 -11.44
CA THR A 114 -11.27 5.73 -11.71
C THR A 114 -10.17 5.84 -10.67
N GLY A 115 -8.99 6.30 -11.09
CA GLY A 115 -7.82 6.49 -10.24
C GLY A 115 -6.72 5.44 -10.40
N GLY A 116 -5.74 5.52 -9.51
CA GLY A 116 -4.49 4.76 -9.53
C GLY A 116 -4.65 3.28 -9.24
N LEU A 117 -3.91 2.45 -9.97
CA LEU A 117 -3.77 1.03 -9.65
C LEU A 117 -3.00 0.84 -8.35
N GLU A 118 -3.48 -0.05 -7.49
CA GLU A 118 -2.71 -0.61 -6.39
C GLU A 118 -2.58 -2.11 -6.55
N ILE A 119 -1.36 -2.61 -6.47
CA ILE A 119 -1.04 -4.02 -6.61
C ILE A 119 -0.34 -4.51 -5.34
N GLN A 120 -0.92 -5.50 -4.70
CA GLN A 120 -0.28 -6.25 -3.63
C GLN A 120 0.05 -7.66 -4.12
N ILE A 121 1.32 -8.04 -4.07
CA ILE A 121 1.80 -9.39 -4.42
C ILE A 121 2.48 -10.00 -3.21
N VAL A 122 2.13 -11.24 -2.88
CA VAL A 122 2.79 -12.03 -1.85
C VAL A 122 3.44 -13.23 -2.51
N THR A 123 4.74 -13.40 -2.31
CA THR A 123 5.53 -14.55 -2.75
C THR A 123 6.15 -15.23 -1.53
N LEU A 124 6.15 -16.56 -1.52
CA LEU A 124 6.83 -17.35 -0.49
C LEU A 124 8.00 -18.10 -1.13
N HIS A 125 9.20 -17.79 -0.67
CA HIS A 125 10.44 -18.36 -1.19
C HIS A 125 11.02 -19.38 -0.21
N PRO A 126 11.61 -20.49 -0.69
CA PRO A 126 12.46 -21.32 0.16
C PRO A 126 13.70 -20.53 0.57
N ALA A 127 14.10 -20.62 1.85
CA ALA A 127 15.30 -19.93 2.35
C ALA A 127 16.55 -20.70 1.95
N THR A 128 17.05 -20.43 0.75
CA THR A 128 18.26 -21.04 0.20
C THR A 128 19.32 -19.99 -0.09
N GLU A 129 20.59 -20.40 -0.16
CA GLU A 129 21.69 -19.50 -0.54
C GLU A 129 21.55 -18.96 -1.98
N ALA A 130 20.80 -19.65 -2.84
CA ALA A 130 20.53 -19.25 -4.21
C ALA A 130 19.37 -18.25 -4.35
N LEU A 131 18.65 -17.94 -3.25
CA LEU A 131 17.50 -17.03 -3.28
C LEU A 131 17.89 -15.65 -3.85
N ARG A 132 17.11 -15.18 -4.83
CA ARG A 132 17.17 -13.85 -5.44
C ARG A 132 15.80 -13.18 -5.41
N LEU A 133 15.67 -12.16 -4.57
CA LEU A 133 14.46 -11.36 -4.38
C LEU A 133 14.25 -10.38 -5.54
N GLY A 134 13.09 -9.72 -5.60
CA GLY A 134 12.72 -8.64 -6.52
C GLY A 134 12.12 -9.09 -7.86
N ALA A 135 11.95 -10.39 -8.11
CA ALA A 135 11.37 -10.87 -9.38
C ALA A 135 9.90 -10.43 -9.56
N SER A 136 9.13 -10.44 -8.47
CA SER A 136 7.75 -9.96 -8.42
C SER A 136 7.69 -8.44 -8.69
N THR A 137 8.63 -7.68 -8.14
CA THR A 137 8.78 -6.24 -8.38
C THR A 137 9.09 -5.90 -9.83
N GLU A 138 10.06 -6.57 -10.45
CA GLU A 138 10.37 -6.38 -11.88
C GLU A 138 9.15 -6.70 -12.75
N ALA A 139 8.42 -7.79 -12.44
CA ALA A 139 7.25 -8.17 -13.19
C ALA A 139 6.15 -7.09 -13.10
N ALA A 140 5.84 -6.62 -11.90
CA ALA A 140 4.78 -5.65 -11.68
C ALA A 140 5.12 -4.26 -12.24
N VAL A 141 6.34 -3.75 -12.01
CA VAL A 141 6.74 -2.44 -12.52
C VAL A 141 6.81 -2.44 -14.06
N ARG A 142 7.30 -3.51 -14.69
CA ARG A 142 7.29 -3.62 -16.15
C ARG A 142 5.86 -3.65 -16.71
N ALA A 143 4.94 -4.35 -16.04
CA ALA A 143 3.54 -4.40 -16.47
C ALA A 143 2.86 -3.02 -16.40
N LEU A 144 3.18 -2.22 -15.36
CA LEU A 144 2.57 -0.90 -15.16
C LEU A 144 3.24 0.22 -15.97
N THR A 145 4.55 0.13 -16.20
CA THR A 145 5.34 1.25 -16.71
C THR A 145 6.02 0.97 -18.05
N GLY A 146 6.04 -0.29 -18.49
CA GLY A 146 6.81 -0.75 -19.65
C GLY A 146 8.31 -0.90 -19.41
N GLY A 147 8.84 -0.42 -18.28
CA GLY A 147 10.26 -0.41 -17.94
C GLY A 147 10.60 -1.17 -16.66
N ASP A 148 11.91 -1.29 -16.40
CA ASP A 148 12.41 -1.81 -15.13
C ASP A 148 12.17 -0.84 -13.98
N PRO A 149 12.12 -1.33 -12.72
CA PRO A 149 12.20 -0.44 -11.57
C PRO A 149 13.47 0.41 -11.66
N ALA A 150 13.35 1.68 -11.27
CA ALA A 150 14.46 2.62 -11.35
C ALA A 150 15.42 2.46 -10.16
N GLY A 151 14.87 2.20 -8.96
CA GLY A 151 15.69 2.12 -7.75
C GLY A 151 14.95 1.59 -6.52
N TRP A 152 15.71 1.46 -5.44
CA TRP A 152 15.20 1.09 -4.12
C TRP A 152 15.96 1.82 -2.99
N GLY A 153 15.33 1.93 -1.82
CA GLY A 153 15.96 2.55 -0.64
C GLY A 153 15.21 2.21 0.64
N VAL A 154 15.78 2.52 1.79
CA VAL A 154 15.09 2.35 3.10
C VAL A 154 14.12 3.49 3.41
N ALA A 155 14.14 4.54 2.60
CA ALA A 155 13.40 5.77 2.75
C ALA A 155 13.36 6.51 1.40
N GLU A 156 12.68 7.65 1.36
CA GLU A 156 12.66 8.60 0.27
C GLU A 156 13.58 9.82 0.55
N PRO A 157 14.32 10.34 -0.45
CA PRO A 157 14.42 9.83 -1.82
C PRO A 157 15.21 8.52 -1.89
N VAL A 158 14.86 7.68 -2.86
CA VAL A 158 15.60 6.46 -3.16
C VAL A 158 17.00 6.81 -3.68
N THR A 159 18.02 6.15 -3.15
CA THR A 159 19.43 6.37 -3.51
C THR A 159 20.07 5.21 -4.26
N GLU A 160 19.57 3.99 -4.12
CA GLU A 160 20.18 2.82 -4.76
C GLU A 160 19.54 2.54 -6.12
N PRO A 161 20.34 2.33 -7.18
CA PRO A 161 19.82 1.87 -8.45
C PRO A 161 19.22 0.47 -8.33
N TRP A 162 18.27 0.14 -9.20
CA TRP A 162 17.66 -1.19 -9.15
C TRP A 162 18.68 -2.29 -9.46
N SER A 163 18.90 -3.16 -8.47
CA SER A 163 19.68 -4.39 -8.63
C SER A 163 19.12 -5.43 -7.68
N ARG A 164 18.56 -6.51 -8.23
CA ARG A 164 18.09 -7.65 -7.43
C ARG A 164 19.22 -8.28 -6.61
N HIS A 165 20.46 -8.19 -7.09
CA HIS A 165 21.63 -8.68 -6.36
C HIS A 165 21.86 -7.85 -5.10
N GLU A 166 21.99 -6.53 -5.24
CA GLU A 166 22.25 -5.61 -4.12
C GLU A 166 21.09 -5.60 -3.13
N LEU A 167 19.84 -5.55 -3.62
CA LEU A 167 18.64 -5.64 -2.79
C LEU A 167 18.63 -6.93 -1.96
N THR A 168 18.96 -8.06 -2.59
CA THR A 168 19.03 -9.35 -1.90
C THR A 168 20.16 -9.35 -0.86
N ALA A 169 21.33 -8.82 -1.20
CA ALA A 169 22.47 -8.73 -0.29
C ALA A 169 22.12 -7.89 0.94
N PHE A 170 21.48 -6.73 0.75
CA PHE A 170 20.99 -5.89 1.84
C PHE A 170 19.99 -6.61 2.76
N CYS A 171 19.01 -7.32 2.19
CA CYS A 171 18.07 -8.10 3.00
C CYS A 171 18.79 -9.21 3.80
N ARG A 172 19.86 -9.80 3.26
CA ARG A 172 20.66 -10.82 3.97
C ARG A 172 21.44 -10.25 5.14
N THR A 173 22.00 -9.04 5.04
CA THR A 173 22.74 -8.42 6.17
C THR A 173 21.83 -8.09 7.35
N ARG A 174 20.54 -7.89 7.08
CA ARG A 174 19.50 -7.61 8.09
C ARG A 174 18.87 -8.87 8.68
N ALA A 175 19.01 -10.03 8.04
CA ALA A 175 18.37 -11.26 8.48
C ALA A 175 18.83 -11.66 9.90
N PRO A 176 17.92 -12.11 10.78
CA PRO A 176 16.51 -12.44 10.53
C PRO A 176 15.53 -11.26 10.69
N ALA A 177 16.00 -10.05 10.98
CA ALA A 177 15.11 -8.90 11.13
C ALA A 177 14.40 -8.58 9.80
N PRO A 178 13.10 -8.21 9.85
CA PRO A 178 12.37 -7.84 8.66
C PRO A 178 12.98 -6.57 8.03
N THR A 179 12.87 -6.47 6.71
CA THR A 179 13.36 -5.35 5.93
C THR A 179 12.21 -4.78 5.11
N SER A 180 12.02 -3.46 5.15
CA SER A 180 11.05 -2.74 4.33
C SER A 180 11.80 -1.74 3.47
N LEU A 181 11.55 -1.75 2.16
CA LEU A 181 12.25 -0.96 1.16
C LEU A 181 11.24 -0.17 0.33
N THR A 182 11.47 1.12 0.14
CA THR A 182 10.81 1.93 -0.87
C THR A 182 11.32 1.54 -2.25
N ILE A 183 10.39 1.39 -3.21
CA ILE A 183 10.66 1.11 -4.61
C ILE A 183 10.15 2.28 -5.47
N VAL A 184 10.91 2.65 -6.48
CA VAL A 184 10.51 3.64 -7.50
C VAL A 184 10.62 3.06 -8.90
N GLY A 185 9.71 3.44 -9.79
CA GLY A 185 9.74 3.05 -11.19
C GLY A 185 8.83 3.91 -12.06
N GLY A 186 8.97 3.77 -13.38
CA GLY A 186 8.26 4.60 -14.36
C GLY A 186 8.66 6.07 -14.31
N GLU A 187 8.05 6.86 -15.18
CA GLU A 187 8.29 8.30 -15.29
C GLU A 187 6.98 9.04 -15.57
N HIS A 188 6.85 10.26 -15.07
CA HIS A 188 5.71 11.15 -15.35
C HIS A 188 4.35 10.44 -15.16
N ALA A 189 3.63 10.19 -16.26
CA ALA A 189 2.30 9.58 -16.26
C ALA A 189 2.31 8.09 -15.85
N SER A 190 3.45 7.40 -15.92
CA SER A 190 3.61 5.99 -15.50
C SER A 190 4.30 5.85 -14.13
N ALA A 191 4.53 6.96 -13.42
CA ALA A 191 5.19 6.95 -12.13
C ALA A 191 4.55 5.92 -11.17
N THR A 192 5.39 5.15 -10.50
CA THR A 192 4.99 4.10 -9.58
C THR A 192 5.86 4.16 -8.33
N LEU A 193 5.21 4.13 -7.16
CA LEU A 193 5.87 4.04 -5.86
C LEU A 193 5.43 2.77 -5.15
N GLY A 194 6.33 2.15 -4.41
CA GLY A 194 6.02 0.92 -3.71
C GLY A 194 6.80 0.71 -2.43
N VAL A 195 6.36 -0.31 -1.70
CA VAL A 195 7.03 -0.85 -0.52
C VAL A 195 7.22 -2.35 -0.74
N LEU A 196 8.45 -2.81 -0.65
CA LEU A 196 8.82 -4.21 -0.61
C LEU A 196 9.19 -4.60 0.82
N THR A 197 8.41 -5.48 1.42
CA THR A 197 8.69 -6.05 2.74
C THR A 197 9.19 -7.48 2.59
N VAL A 198 10.32 -7.77 3.22
CA VAL A 198 10.97 -9.08 3.22
C VAL A 198 11.15 -9.53 4.65
N GLU A 199 10.68 -10.72 4.98
CA GLU A 199 10.78 -11.26 6.33
C GLU A 199 10.96 -12.78 6.34
N ARG A 200 11.59 -13.28 7.41
CA ARG A 200 11.68 -14.70 7.70
C ARG A 200 10.37 -15.16 8.32
N VAL A 201 9.78 -16.21 7.75
CA VAL A 201 8.62 -16.93 8.30
C VAL A 201 8.99 -18.41 8.49
N ASP A 202 8.19 -19.15 9.25
CA ASP A 202 8.47 -20.56 9.59
C ASP A 202 8.75 -21.42 8.35
N VAL A 203 8.00 -21.16 7.28
CA VAL A 203 8.02 -21.94 6.03
C VAL A 203 8.99 -21.38 4.97
N GLY A 204 9.72 -20.29 5.23
CA GLY A 204 10.56 -19.68 4.19
C GLY A 204 10.87 -18.20 4.39
N ILE A 205 11.02 -17.49 3.28
CA ILE A 205 11.13 -16.03 3.23
C ILE A 205 9.87 -15.51 2.54
N ARG A 206 9.10 -14.68 3.23
CA ARG A 206 7.97 -13.98 2.64
C ARG A 206 8.47 -12.69 2.01
N GLU A 207 8.18 -12.54 0.72
CA GLU A 207 8.37 -11.30 -0.04
C GLU A 207 6.99 -10.72 -0.33
N GLN A 208 6.70 -9.55 0.22
CA GLN A 208 5.45 -8.83 0.04
C GLN A 208 5.71 -7.50 -0.64
N LEU A 209 5.22 -7.36 -1.86
CA LEU A 209 5.27 -6.13 -2.62
C LEU A 209 3.92 -5.43 -2.55
N ARG A 210 3.93 -4.15 -2.23
CA ARG A 210 2.81 -3.23 -2.41
C ARG A 210 3.24 -2.13 -3.34
N LEU A 211 2.51 -1.90 -4.42
CA LEU A 211 2.78 -0.84 -5.40
C LEU A 211 1.54 0.00 -5.59
N ALA A 212 1.74 1.30 -5.73
CA ALA A 212 0.76 2.23 -6.24
C ALA A 212 1.29 2.84 -7.54
N GLY A 213 0.59 2.57 -8.63
CA GLY A 213 1.00 2.89 -9.98
C GLY A 213 0.14 3.97 -10.63
N PRO A 214 0.19 4.06 -11.96
CA PRO A 214 -0.57 5.03 -12.73
C PRO A 214 -2.08 4.69 -12.74
N PRO A 215 -2.92 5.62 -13.24
CA PRO A 215 -4.35 5.39 -13.35
C PRO A 215 -4.69 4.16 -14.20
N LEU A 216 -5.72 3.40 -13.83
CA LEU A 216 -6.17 2.22 -14.59
C LEU A 216 -6.41 2.58 -16.07
N SER A 217 -6.98 3.75 -16.37
CA SER A 217 -7.25 4.21 -17.73
C SER A 217 -6.02 4.41 -18.62
N THR A 218 -4.82 4.44 -18.02
CA THR A 218 -3.55 4.61 -18.74
C THR A 218 -2.78 3.29 -18.92
N VAL A 219 -3.25 2.22 -18.29
CA VAL A 219 -2.65 0.88 -18.36
C VAL A 219 -3.56 -0.03 -19.15
N ASP A 220 -2.99 -0.76 -20.11
CA ASP A 220 -3.73 -1.79 -20.83
C ASP A 220 -4.12 -2.91 -19.85
N GLU A 221 -5.41 -3.22 -19.73
CA GLU A 221 -5.89 -4.30 -18.85
C GLU A 221 -5.19 -5.63 -19.15
N THR A 222 -4.84 -5.88 -20.42
CA THR A 222 -4.12 -7.09 -20.83
C THR A 222 -2.71 -7.16 -20.22
N ALA A 223 -2.08 -6.03 -19.89
CA ALA A 223 -0.81 -6.01 -19.18
C ALA A 223 -0.96 -6.50 -17.73
N VAL A 224 -2.05 -6.13 -17.06
CA VAL A 224 -2.36 -6.59 -15.70
C VAL A 224 -2.73 -8.08 -15.72
N GLU A 225 -3.48 -8.53 -16.73
CA GLU A 225 -3.77 -9.95 -16.91
C GLU A 225 -2.50 -10.76 -17.21
N GLY A 226 -1.62 -10.24 -18.07
CA GLY A 226 -0.32 -10.85 -18.37
C GLY A 226 0.59 -10.93 -17.15
N LEU A 227 0.52 -9.94 -16.24
CA LEU A 227 1.18 -10.00 -14.94
C LEU A 227 0.65 -11.16 -14.09
N ALA A 228 -0.67 -11.34 -14.03
CA ALA A 228 -1.27 -12.46 -13.30
C ALA A 228 -0.79 -13.82 -13.85
N GLU A 229 -0.72 -13.96 -15.18
CA GLU A 229 -0.21 -15.17 -15.83
C GLU A 229 1.27 -15.42 -15.50
N LYS A 230 2.10 -14.38 -15.57
CA LYS A 230 3.53 -14.46 -15.22
C LYS A 230 3.75 -14.87 -13.77
N LEU A 231 2.87 -14.46 -12.86
CA LEU A 231 2.96 -14.74 -11.43
C LEU A 231 2.27 -16.04 -10.99
N ALA A 232 1.47 -16.68 -11.85
CA ALA A 232 0.71 -17.89 -11.53
C ALA A 232 1.56 -19.02 -10.91
N GLY A 233 2.81 -19.17 -11.35
CA GLY A 233 3.71 -20.23 -10.89
C GLY A 233 4.59 -19.88 -9.69
N THR A 234 4.51 -18.65 -9.16
CA THR A 234 5.44 -18.14 -8.14
C THR A 234 4.74 -17.42 -7.00
N ALA A 235 3.75 -16.57 -7.29
CA ALA A 235 3.03 -15.83 -6.26
C ALA A 235 2.11 -16.74 -5.47
N ARG A 236 2.03 -16.49 -4.17
CA ARG A 236 1.00 -17.01 -3.28
C ARG A 236 -0.33 -16.31 -3.54
N SER A 237 -0.30 -15.00 -3.72
CA SER A 237 -1.46 -14.22 -4.14
C SER A 237 -1.03 -12.92 -4.81
N MET A 238 -1.93 -12.38 -5.64
CA MET A 238 -1.87 -11.00 -6.11
C MET A 238 -3.26 -10.39 -5.99
N ILE A 239 -3.37 -9.19 -5.43
CA ILE A 239 -4.62 -8.42 -5.39
C ILE A 239 -4.37 -7.12 -6.15
N VAL A 240 -5.29 -6.80 -7.05
CA VAL A 240 -5.30 -5.56 -7.81
C VAL A 240 -6.53 -4.77 -7.38
N THR A 241 -6.32 -3.51 -6.99
CA THR A 241 -7.39 -2.56 -6.64
C THR A 241 -7.21 -1.25 -7.40
N VAL A 242 -8.27 -0.45 -7.47
CA VAL A 242 -8.25 0.87 -8.10
C VAL A 242 -8.67 1.91 -7.08
N HIS A 243 -7.81 2.89 -6.84
CA HIS A 243 -8.04 3.91 -5.83
C HIS A 243 -8.30 5.30 -6.45
N PRO A 244 -9.50 5.88 -6.28
CA PRO A 244 -9.87 7.17 -6.90
C PRO A 244 -9.03 8.36 -6.42
N GLY A 245 -8.78 8.46 -5.11
CA GLY A 245 -7.93 9.52 -4.54
C GLY A 245 -6.41 9.35 -4.70
N ARG A 246 -5.95 8.41 -5.54
CA ARG A 246 -4.52 8.16 -5.76
C ARG A 246 -4.14 8.26 -7.22
N SER A 247 -2.96 8.81 -7.48
CA SER A 247 -2.33 8.79 -8.80
C SER A 247 -0.82 8.74 -8.66
N GLY A 248 -0.15 7.85 -9.41
CA GLY A 248 1.32 7.79 -9.47
C GLY A 248 2.00 7.54 -8.12
N GLY A 249 1.33 6.83 -7.21
CA GLY A 249 1.82 6.63 -5.85
C GLY A 249 1.63 7.79 -4.89
N LEU A 250 0.93 8.86 -5.28
CA LEU A 250 0.63 10.00 -4.42
C LEU A 250 -0.84 10.01 -3.99
N ARG A 251 -1.08 10.19 -2.69
CA ARG A 251 -2.41 10.28 -2.09
C ARG A 251 -2.75 11.74 -1.81
N SER A 252 -3.81 12.23 -2.46
CA SER A 252 -4.33 13.59 -2.22
C SER A 252 -5.06 13.69 -0.88
N SER A 253 -5.10 14.88 -0.31
CA SER A 253 -5.82 15.17 0.94
C SER A 253 -7.35 15.28 0.76
N THR A 254 -7.83 15.21 -0.50
CA THR A 254 -9.24 15.21 -0.83
C THR A 254 -9.84 13.85 -0.42
N PRO A 255 -10.91 13.84 0.39
CA PRO A 255 -11.62 12.61 0.70
C PRO A 255 -12.02 11.87 -0.58
N SER A 256 -11.86 10.56 -0.59
CA SER A 256 -12.20 9.71 -1.73
C SER A 256 -12.77 8.39 -1.25
N MET A 257 -13.47 7.71 -2.15
CA MET A 257 -13.96 6.35 -1.90
C MET A 257 -12.78 5.38 -1.71
N PRO A 258 -12.96 4.30 -0.93
CA PRO A 258 -11.91 3.31 -0.73
C PRO A 258 -11.58 2.56 -2.04
N ALA A 259 -10.38 1.97 -2.10
CA ALA A 259 -9.90 1.28 -3.31
C ALA A 259 -10.77 0.08 -3.69
N LEU A 260 -11.33 0.06 -4.90
CA LEU A 260 -12.20 -1.04 -5.33
C LEU A 260 -11.38 -2.24 -5.83
N PRO A 261 -11.62 -3.47 -5.33
CA PRO A 261 -10.97 -4.67 -5.83
C PRO A 261 -11.31 -4.95 -7.29
N TRP A 262 -10.31 -4.98 -8.17
CA TRP A 262 -10.47 -5.21 -9.61
C TRP A 262 -10.17 -6.66 -10.00
N GLY A 263 -9.22 -7.29 -9.32
CA GLY A 263 -8.86 -8.69 -9.56
C GLY A 263 -8.05 -9.35 -8.46
N ILE A 264 -8.10 -10.68 -8.40
CA ILE A 264 -7.29 -11.49 -7.50
C ILE A 264 -6.72 -12.72 -8.20
N LEU A 265 -5.40 -12.91 -8.07
CA LEU A 265 -4.69 -14.15 -8.35
C LEU A 265 -4.57 -14.94 -7.06
N VAL A 266 -5.01 -16.18 -7.09
CA VAL A 266 -4.78 -17.18 -6.05
C VAL A 266 -3.74 -18.15 -6.56
N GLY A 267 -2.61 -18.21 -5.85
CA GLY A 267 -1.44 -18.99 -6.23
C GLY A 267 -1.66 -20.50 -6.13
N HIS A 268 -0.75 -21.24 -6.75
CA HIS A 268 -0.91 -22.68 -6.93
C HIS A 268 -0.78 -23.56 -5.67
N GLN A 269 -0.31 -22.98 -4.56
CA GLN A 269 -0.22 -23.67 -3.27
C GLN A 269 -1.53 -23.60 -2.48
N GLU A 270 -2.47 -22.75 -2.91
CA GLU A 270 -3.74 -22.56 -2.22
C GLU A 270 -4.80 -23.49 -2.82
N ASN A 271 -5.35 -24.35 -1.98
CA ASN A 271 -6.39 -25.29 -2.37
C ASN A 271 -7.77 -24.76 -1.93
N PRO A 272 -8.81 -24.91 -2.76
CA PRO A 272 -10.14 -24.52 -2.36
C PRO A 272 -10.61 -25.42 -1.21
N VAL A 273 -11.31 -24.83 -0.24
CA VAL A 273 -12.01 -25.57 0.81
C VAL A 273 -13.20 -26.29 0.16
N GLU A 274 -13.31 -27.61 0.39
CA GLU A 274 -14.24 -28.52 -0.31
C GLU A 274 -15.73 -28.11 -0.26
N SER A 275 -16.12 -27.25 0.67
CA SER A 275 -17.51 -26.81 0.89
C SER A 275 -17.83 -25.40 0.38
N ALA A 276 -16.90 -24.70 -0.26
CA ALA A 276 -17.10 -23.31 -0.68
C ALA A 276 -17.69 -23.21 -2.10
N HIS A 277 -18.89 -22.65 -2.24
CA HIS A 277 -19.51 -22.38 -3.54
C HIS A 277 -18.77 -21.29 -4.33
N ASP A 278 -18.73 -21.43 -5.66
CA ASP A 278 -18.16 -20.42 -6.56
C ASP A 278 -19.09 -19.20 -6.68
N VAL A 279 -18.62 -18.03 -6.23
CA VAL A 279 -19.35 -16.75 -6.34
C VAL A 279 -19.09 -16.07 -7.69
N VAL A 280 -17.89 -16.25 -8.25
CA VAL A 280 -17.47 -15.80 -9.58
C VAL A 280 -16.59 -16.86 -10.22
N MET A 281 -16.71 -17.00 -11.54
CA MET A 281 -15.91 -17.96 -12.32
C MET A 281 -14.46 -17.50 -12.43
N GLY A 282 -13.54 -18.27 -11.83
CA GLY A 282 -12.10 -18.07 -11.97
C GLY A 282 -11.58 -18.63 -13.29
N ARG A 283 -10.68 -17.90 -13.94
CA ARG A 283 -9.89 -18.40 -15.08
C ARG A 283 -8.68 -19.17 -14.56
N PRO A 284 -8.50 -20.45 -14.93
CA PRO A 284 -7.30 -21.19 -14.55
C PRO A 284 -6.08 -20.64 -15.28
N LEU A 285 -4.99 -20.45 -14.56
CA LEU A 285 -3.68 -20.05 -15.10
C LEU A 285 -2.63 -21.10 -14.76
N GLY A 286 -1.57 -21.17 -15.58
CA GLY A 286 -0.52 -22.19 -15.43
C GLY A 286 -0.97 -23.61 -15.81
N ARG A 287 -0.13 -24.60 -15.50
CA ARG A 287 -0.38 -26.02 -15.81
C ARG A 287 0.09 -26.94 -14.68
N GLY A 288 -0.58 -28.09 -14.53
CA GLY A 288 -0.18 -29.15 -13.58
C GLY A 288 -0.16 -28.67 -12.12
N ALA A 289 0.92 -29.01 -11.40
CA ALA A 289 1.11 -28.65 -9.99
C ALA A 289 1.34 -27.14 -9.74
N ARG A 290 1.42 -26.33 -10.80
CA ARG A 290 1.52 -24.86 -10.76
C ARG A 290 0.24 -24.17 -11.24
N ARG A 291 -0.91 -24.82 -11.10
CA ARG A 291 -2.20 -24.24 -11.48
C ARG A 291 -2.61 -23.17 -10.47
N ALA A 292 -2.77 -21.94 -10.93
CA ALA A 292 -3.32 -20.82 -10.17
C ALA A 292 -4.71 -20.44 -10.71
N TRP A 293 -5.38 -19.51 -10.02
CA TRP A 293 -6.70 -19.04 -10.41
C TRP A 293 -6.74 -17.51 -10.43
N TRP A 294 -7.22 -16.96 -11.53
CA TRP A 294 -7.44 -15.52 -11.69
C TRP A 294 -8.91 -15.19 -11.70
N TYR A 295 -9.34 -14.26 -10.86
CA TYR A 295 -10.72 -13.80 -10.75
C TYR A 295 -10.79 -12.31 -11.08
N ARG A 296 -11.66 -11.93 -12.01
CA ARG A 296 -12.05 -10.53 -12.28
C ARG A 296 -13.23 -10.18 -11.38
N LEU A 297 -13.18 -9.02 -10.72
CA LEU A 297 -14.11 -8.62 -9.66
C LEU A 297 -15.01 -7.44 -10.06
N ASP A 298 -14.79 -6.88 -11.25
CA ASP A 298 -15.48 -5.72 -11.81
C ASP A 298 -16.76 -6.06 -12.58
N GLY A 299 -16.92 -7.32 -13.02
CA GLY A 299 -18.10 -7.81 -13.75
C GLY A 299 -18.96 -8.83 -12.99
N GLY A 300 -18.73 -9.03 -11.69
CA GLY A 300 -19.43 -10.03 -10.87
C GLY A 300 -20.86 -9.61 -10.46
N PRO A 301 -21.70 -10.56 -10.01
CA PRO A 301 -23.09 -10.29 -9.62
C PRO A 301 -23.25 -9.57 -8.28
N GLY A 302 -22.17 -9.42 -7.49
CA GLY A 302 -22.17 -8.78 -6.17
C GLY A 302 -21.16 -7.64 -6.08
N ALA A 303 -21.15 -6.93 -4.95
CA ALA A 303 -20.18 -5.85 -4.77
C ALA A 303 -18.74 -6.39 -4.84
N PRO A 304 -17.76 -5.64 -5.39
CA PRO A 304 -16.40 -6.13 -5.58
C PRO A 304 -15.73 -6.67 -4.30
N TYR A 305 -15.96 -6.02 -3.16
CA TYR A 305 -15.46 -6.47 -1.86
C TYR A 305 -16.12 -7.74 -1.34
N GLU A 306 -17.41 -7.94 -1.58
CA GLU A 306 -18.11 -9.16 -1.20
C GLU A 306 -17.56 -10.34 -1.99
N THR A 307 -17.34 -10.12 -3.29
CA THR A 307 -16.75 -11.11 -4.19
C THR A 307 -15.31 -11.43 -3.79
N LEU A 308 -14.48 -10.42 -3.52
CA LEU A 308 -13.13 -10.62 -2.99
C LEU A 308 -13.17 -11.46 -1.71
N GLY A 309 -13.99 -11.07 -0.74
CA GLY A 309 -14.13 -11.77 0.53
C GLY A 309 -14.58 -13.23 0.35
N ALA A 310 -15.46 -13.51 -0.60
CA ALA A 310 -15.89 -14.86 -0.92
C ALA A 310 -14.75 -15.71 -1.52
N VAL A 311 -14.00 -15.17 -2.48
CA VAL A 311 -12.83 -15.84 -3.06
C VAL A 311 -11.78 -16.10 -1.97
N MET A 312 -11.48 -15.12 -1.13
CA MET A 312 -10.48 -15.29 -0.06
C MET A 312 -10.89 -16.36 0.95
N ARG A 313 -12.16 -16.38 1.38
CA ARG A 313 -12.69 -17.43 2.27
C ARG A 313 -12.60 -18.82 1.64
N ARG A 314 -12.86 -18.94 0.33
CA ARG A 314 -12.73 -20.22 -0.39
C ARG A 314 -11.34 -20.82 -0.30
N TYR A 315 -10.30 -19.99 -0.22
CA TYR A 315 -8.90 -20.45 -0.17
C TYR A 315 -8.26 -20.27 1.22
N GLY A 316 -9.03 -19.94 2.26
CA GLY A 316 -8.50 -19.71 3.60
C GLY A 316 -7.53 -18.53 3.69
N LEU A 317 -7.61 -17.58 2.76
CA LEU A 317 -6.76 -16.38 2.74
C LEU A 317 -7.33 -15.32 3.70
N SER A 318 -6.46 -14.67 4.46
CA SER A 318 -6.82 -13.54 5.31
C SER A 318 -7.05 -12.28 4.47
N VAL A 319 -8.18 -11.61 4.65
CA VAL A 319 -8.49 -10.31 4.00
C VAL A 319 -7.37 -9.30 4.32
N PRO A 320 -6.85 -8.53 3.35
CA PRO A 320 -5.89 -7.49 3.65
C PRO A 320 -6.54 -6.49 4.61
N ARG A 321 -5.87 -6.21 5.74
CA ARG A 321 -6.20 -5.04 6.55
C ARG A 321 -5.62 -3.79 5.90
#